data_AF-A0A8C6ELR2-F1
#
_entry.id   AF-A0A8C6ELR2-F1
#
_cell.length_a   1.000
_cell.length_b   1.000
_cell.length_c   1.000
_cell.angle_alpha   90.00
_cell.angle_beta   90.00
_cell.angle_gamma   90.00
#
_symmetry.space_group_name_H-M   'P 1'
#
loop_
_entity.id
_entity.type
_entity.pdbx_description
1 polymer ?
#
loop_
_entity_poly.entity_id
_entity_poly.type
_entity_poly.pdbx_seq_one_letter_code
_entity_poly.pdbx_strand_id
1 'polypeptide(L)'
;MKLSSLKLENTQYSTELKKLYCQIAKTCPIQIKVMTPPPQGAVIRAMPVYKKAEHVTEVVKRCPNHELSREFNEGQIAPPSHLIRVEGNSHAQYVEDPITGRQSVLVPYEPPQVGTEFTTVLYNFMCNSSCVGGMNRRPILIIVTLETRDGQVLGRRCFEARICACPGRDRKADEDSIRKQQVSDSTKNGDAFRQNTHGIQMTSIKKRRSPDDELLYLPVRGRETYEMLLKIKESLELMQYLPQHTIETYRQQQQQQHQHLLQKQTSMQSQSSYGNSSPPLNKMNSMNKLPSVSQLINPQQRNALTPTTIPDGMGANSKKEI
;
A
#
# COMPACT_ATOMS: atom_id res chain seq x y z
N MET A 1 -4.92 1.74 4.70
CA MET A 1 -4.42 0.41 5.12
C MET A 1 -3.04 0.14 4.50
N LYS A 2 -2.09 -0.35 5.29
CA LYS A 2 -0.81 -0.95 4.87
C LYS A 2 -0.69 -2.35 5.50
N LEU A 3 0.03 -3.26 4.82
CA LEU A 3 0.34 -4.60 5.30
C LEU A 3 1.84 -4.77 5.44
N SER A 4 2.26 -5.45 6.51
CA SER A 4 3.61 -6.00 6.69
C SER A 4 3.52 -7.37 7.36
N SER A 5 4.60 -8.15 7.34
CA SER A 5 4.72 -9.40 8.10
C SER A 5 5.92 -9.27 9.00
N LEU A 6 5.82 -9.75 10.25
CA LEU A 6 7.02 -9.93 11.06
C LEU A 6 7.89 -11.04 10.45
N LYS A 7 9.21 -10.88 10.54
CA LYS A 7 10.17 -11.90 10.16
C LYS A 7 10.27 -12.91 11.30
N LEU A 8 9.82 -14.13 11.06
CA LEU A 8 10.02 -15.28 11.94
C LEU A 8 10.90 -16.31 11.23
N GLU A 9 11.38 -17.31 11.95
CA GLU A 9 12.14 -18.43 11.37
C GLU A 9 11.36 -19.11 10.23
N ASN A 10 10.06 -19.34 10.45
CA ASN A 10 9.17 -20.05 9.53
C ASN A 10 8.48 -19.15 8.49
N THR A 11 8.71 -17.83 8.55
CA THR A 11 7.96 -16.82 7.76
C THR A 11 8.87 -15.68 7.31
N GLN A 12 9.09 -15.56 6.00
CA GLN A 12 9.88 -14.50 5.39
C GLN A 12 9.06 -13.70 4.38
N TYR A 13 9.14 -12.38 4.46
CA TYR A 13 8.51 -11.47 3.50
C TYR A 13 9.58 -10.86 2.58
N SER A 14 9.29 -10.82 1.28
CA SER A 14 10.03 -10.06 0.29
C SER A 14 9.31 -8.75 0.04
N THR A 15 9.96 -7.63 0.37
CA THR A 15 9.44 -6.28 0.09
C THR A 15 9.47 -5.95 -1.40
N GLU A 16 10.50 -6.43 -2.11
CA GLU A 16 10.68 -6.29 -3.56
C GLU A 16 9.55 -6.98 -4.33
N LEU A 17 9.31 -8.27 -4.02
CA LEU A 17 8.27 -9.07 -4.69
C LEU A 17 6.86 -8.89 -4.13
N LYS A 18 6.70 -8.15 -3.01
CA LYS A 18 5.47 -8.06 -2.20
C LYS A 18 4.88 -9.44 -1.91
N LYS A 19 5.76 -10.36 -1.49
CA LYS A 19 5.50 -11.80 -1.46
C LYS A 19 5.89 -12.42 -0.12
N LEU A 20 4.95 -13.14 0.47
CA LEU A 20 5.10 -13.92 1.70
C LEU A 20 5.54 -15.34 1.36
N TYR A 21 6.56 -15.82 2.05
CA TYR A 21 7.04 -17.20 2.01
C TYR A 21 6.89 -17.76 3.43
N CYS A 22 6.16 -18.86 3.58
CA CYS A 22 5.89 -19.46 4.88
C CYS A 22 5.81 -20.99 4.79
N GLN A 23 5.97 -21.65 5.92
CA GLN A 23 5.73 -23.09 6.03
C GLN A 23 4.24 -23.42 6.24
N ILE A 24 3.83 -24.62 5.81
CA ILE A 24 2.48 -25.15 6.05
C ILE A 24 2.17 -25.20 7.56
N ALA A 25 0.95 -24.80 7.91
CA ALA A 25 0.38 -24.80 9.27
C ALA A 25 1.15 -23.96 10.33
N LYS A 26 2.24 -23.28 9.97
CA LYS A 26 2.99 -22.39 10.89
C LYS A 26 2.37 -20.99 10.94
N THR A 27 2.47 -20.38 12.11
CA THR A 27 1.95 -19.05 12.43
C THR A 27 2.64 -17.95 11.60
N CYS A 28 1.84 -17.17 10.88
CA CYS A 28 2.25 -16.08 10.01
C CYS A 28 1.65 -14.76 10.53
N PRO A 29 2.37 -14.01 11.39
CA PRO A 29 1.91 -12.72 11.91
C PRO A 29 1.89 -11.63 10.83
N ILE A 30 0.69 -11.21 10.44
CA ILE A 30 0.49 -10.11 9.49
C ILE A 30 0.02 -8.87 10.24
N GLN A 31 0.81 -7.81 10.13
CA GLN A 31 0.55 -6.50 10.70
C GLN A 31 -0.32 -5.68 9.75
N ILE A 32 -1.34 -5.04 10.32
CA ILE A 32 -2.33 -4.22 9.63
C ILE A 32 -2.26 -2.82 10.23
N LYS A 33 -1.73 -1.86 9.46
CA LYS A 33 -1.72 -0.45 9.82
C LYS A 33 -2.84 0.30 9.11
N VAL A 34 -3.75 0.88 9.89
CA VAL A 34 -4.77 1.84 9.42
C VAL A 34 -4.28 3.27 9.69
N MET A 35 -4.74 4.25 8.92
CA MET A 35 -4.39 5.67 9.13
C MET A 35 -5.49 6.42 9.89
N THR A 36 -6.74 6.03 9.67
CA THR A 36 -7.91 6.49 10.38
C THR A 36 -8.53 5.27 11.06
N PRO A 37 -8.90 5.35 12.36
CA PRO A 37 -9.65 4.28 13.01
C PRO A 37 -10.95 3.99 12.23
N PRO A 38 -11.27 2.73 11.92
CA PRO A 38 -12.53 2.39 11.27
C PRO A 38 -13.71 2.51 12.24
N PRO A 39 -14.96 2.53 11.72
CA PRO A 39 -16.16 2.47 12.54
C PRO A 39 -16.19 1.23 13.46
N GLN A 40 -16.93 1.33 14.57
CA GLN A 40 -17.12 0.22 15.50
C GLN A 40 -17.74 -0.99 14.79
N GLY A 41 -17.25 -2.19 15.09
CA GLY A 41 -17.71 -3.43 14.45
C GLY A 41 -17.16 -3.66 13.04
N ALA A 42 -16.16 -2.89 12.60
CA ALA A 42 -15.39 -3.22 11.41
C ALA A 42 -14.69 -4.59 11.55
N VAL A 43 -14.45 -5.24 10.42
CA VAL A 43 -13.83 -6.57 10.33
C VAL A 43 -12.70 -6.57 9.31
N ILE A 44 -11.71 -7.43 9.54
CA ILE A 44 -10.65 -7.75 8.58
C ILE A 44 -11.00 -9.09 7.94
N ARG A 45 -11.15 -9.11 6.61
CA ARG A 45 -11.34 -10.35 5.83
C ARG A 45 -10.05 -10.70 5.08
N ALA A 46 -9.65 -11.97 5.11
CA ALA A 46 -8.62 -12.54 4.24
C ALA A 46 -9.23 -13.57 3.30
N MET A 47 -8.97 -13.42 1.98
CA MET A 47 -9.48 -14.31 0.93
C MET A 47 -8.35 -14.65 -0.07
N PRO A 48 -8.07 -15.95 -0.33
CA PRO A 48 -7.12 -16.37 -1.34
C PRO A 48 -7.75 -16.41 -2.73
N VAL A 49 -7.02 -15.96 -3.74
CA VAL A 49 -7.38 -16.06 -5.17
C VAL A 49 -6.15 -16.49 -5.99
N TYR A 50 -6.34 -17.18 -7.11
CA TYR A 50 -5.22 -17.44 -8.02
C TYR A 50 -4.75 -16.15 -8.71
N LYS A 51 -3.43 -15.95 -8.81
CA LYS A 51 -2.82 -14.75 -9.41
C LYS A 51 -2.98 -14.69 -10.93
N LYS A 52 -2.99 -15.85 -11.60
CA LYS A 52 -3.10 -15.94 -13.06
C LYS A 52 -4.56 -15.84 -13.51
N ALA A 53 -4.83 -15.05 -14.55
CA ALA A 53 -6.16 -14.89 -15.13
C ALA A 53 -6.81 -16.21 -15.55
N GLU A 54 -6.04 -17.15 -16.12
CA GLU A 54 -6.50 -18.47 -16.55
C GLU A 54 -7.14 -19.33 -15.42
N HIS A 55 -6.84 -19.01 -14.16
CA HIS A 55 -7.35 -19.72 -12.97
C HIS A 55 -8.17 -18.80 -12.04
N VAL A 56 -8.40 -17.53 -12.38
CA VAL A 56 -8.94 -16.54 -11.42
C VAL A 56 -10.37 -16.84 -10.99
N THR A 57 -11.12 -17.56 -11.83
CA THR A 57 -12.48 -18.05 -11.58
C THR A 57 -12.51 -19.26 -10.64
N GLU A 58 -11.43 -20.01 -10.51
CA GLU A 58 -11.36 -21.15 -9.60
C GLU A 58 -11.27 -20.71 -8.13
N VAL A 59 -11.85 -21.53 -7.25
CA VAL A 59 -11.72 -21.38 -5.80
C VAL A 59 -10.40 -22.00 -5.34
N VAL A 60 -9.65 -21.27 -4.51
CA VAL A 60 -8.45 -21.80 -3.86
C VAL A 60 -8.87 -22.65 -2.64
N LYS A 61 -8.90 -23.98 -2.81
CA LYS A 61 -9.15 -24.96 -1.73
C LYS A 61 -7.86 -25.71 -1.35
N ARG A 62 -7.86 -26.39 -0.21
CA ARG A 62 -6.80 -27.36 0.15
C ARG A 62 -6.85 -28.56 -0.81
N CYS A 63 -5.80 -29.37 -0.84
CA CYS A 63 -5.87 -30.65 -1.56
C CYS A 63 -6.60 -31.71 -0.73
N PRO A 64 -7.23 -32.73 -1.34
CA PRO A 64 -7.96 -33.78 -0.63
C PRO A 64 -7.17 -34.44 0.50
N ASN A 65 -5.86 -34.70 0.29
CA ASN A 65 -5.01 -35.32 1.31
C ASN A 65 -4.89 -34.47 2.59
N HIS A 66 -4.81 -33.14 2.48
CA HIS A 66 -4.73 -32.24 3.63
C HIS A 66 -6.12 -31.94 4.21
N GLU A 67 -7.15 -31.88 3.37
CA GLU A 67 -8.53 -31.69 3.78
C GLU A 67 -9.05 -32.87 4.62
N LEU A 68 -8.71 -34.11 4.25
CA LEU A 68 -9.09 -35.33 4.95
C LEU A 68 -8.15 -35.73 6.11
N SER A 69 -6.94 -35.17 6.20
CA SER A 69 -5.99 -35.49 7.28
C SER A 69 -6.50 -35.03 8.65
N ARG A 70 -6.37 -35.85 9.68
CA ARG A 70 -6.74 -35.48 11.06
C ARG A 70 -5.73 -34.55 11.73
N GLU A 71 -4.44 -34.71 11.41
CA GLU A 71 -3.29 -33.99 12.02
C GLU A 71 -3.45 -32.47 12.05
N PHE A 72 -4.13 -31.92 11.04
CA PHE A 72 -4.33 -30.47 10.88
C PHE A 72 -5.77 -30.01 11.13
N ASN A 73 -6.68 -30.91 11.50
CA ASN A 73 -8.13 -30.62 11.62
C ASN A 73 -8.70 -30.92 13.02
N GLU A 74 -8.03 -31.74 13.83
CA GLU A 74 -8.51 -32.11 15.16
C GLU A 74 -8.53 -30.92 16.13
N GLY A 75 -9.64 -30.73 16.85
CA GLY A 75 -9.83 -29.63 17.81
C GLY A 75 -9.96 -28.21 17.22
N GLN A 76 -10.06 -28.06 15.90
CA GLN A 76 -10.10 -26.74 15.24
C GLN A 76 -11.53 -26.31 14.89
N ILE A 77 -11.87 -25.05 15.19
CA ILE A 77 -13.17 -24.42 14.83
C ILE A 77 -13.30 -24.21 13.30
N ALA A 78 -12.16 -24.15 12.60
CA ALA A 78 -12.09 -23.85 11.18
C ALA A 78 -12.50 -25.04 10.29
N PRO A 79 -13.32 -24.84 9.23
CA PRO A 79 -13.66 -25.89 8.29
C PRO A 79 -12.43 -26.59 7.68
N PRO A 80 -12.49 -27.92 7.43
CA PRO A 80 -11.39 -28.66 6.83
C PRO A 80 -10.96 -28.15 5.45
N SER A 81 -11.86 -27.56 4.67
CA SER A 81 -11.60 -27.11 3.29
C SER A 81 -10.80 -25.80 3.20
N HIS A 82 -10.91 -24.92 4.20
CA HIS A 82 -10.34 -23.56 4.18
C HIS A 82 -8.80 -23.56 4.21
N LEU A 83 -8.19 -22.93 3.19
CA LEU A 83 -6.74 -22.76 3.10
C LEU A 83 -6.17 -21.86 4.21
N ILE A 84 -6.85 -20.75 4.52
CA ILE A 84 -6.39 -19.76 5.50
C ILE A 84 -7.13 -19.99 6.81
N ARG A 85 -6.37 -20.07 7.91
CA ARG A 85 -6.88 -20.08 9.29
C ARG A 85 -6.30 -18.94 10.10
N VAL A 86 -6.93 -18.68 11.24
CA VAL A 86 -6.51 -17.69 12.23
C VAL A 86 -6.25 -18.40 13.56
N GLU A 87 -5.11 -18.08 14.16
CA GLU A 87 -4.66 -18.58 15.46
C GLU A 87 -4.85 -17.52 16.55
N GLY A 88 -5.17 -17.95 17.78
CA GLY A 88 -5.30 -17.06 18.94
C GLY A 88 -6.53 -16.14 18.95
N ASN A 89 -7.48 -16.29 18.02
CA ASN A 89 -8.72 -15.49 18.00
C ASN A 89 -9.95 -16.39 17.87
N SER A 90 -10.72 -16.52 18.97
CA SER A 90 -11.96 -17.32 19.03
C SER A 90 -13.15 -16.69 18.29
N HIS A 91 -13.05 -15.41 17.91
CA HIS A 91 -14.07 -14.70 17.15
C HIS A 91 -13.83 -14.77 15.62
N ALA A 92 -12.87 -15.57 15.17
CA ALA A 92 -12.60 -15.79 13.75
C ALA A 92 -13.78 -16.54 13.09
N GLN A 93 -14.38 -15.92 12.06
CA GLN A 93 -15.51 -16.47 11.32
C GLN A 93 -15.06 -16.97 9.95
N TYR A 94 -15.39 -18.22 9.63
CA TYR A 94 -15.07 -18.86 8.36
C TYR A 94 -16.29 -18.83 7.46
N VAL A 95 -16.18 -18.19 6.30
CA VAL A 95 -17.30 -17.94 5.38
C VAL A 95 -16.95 -18.43 3.98
N GLU A 96 -17.80 -19.29 3.43
CA GLU A 96 -17.85 -19.61 2.00
C GLU A 96 -18.97 -18.76 1.36
N ASP A 97 -18.63 -18.00 0.32
CA ASP A 97 -19.58 -17.19 -0.45
C ASP A 97 -20.58 -18.12 -1.18
N PRO A 98 -21.90 -17.99 -0.96
CA PRO A 98 -22.90 -18.91 -1.52
C PRO A 98 -23.07 -18.78 -3.04
N ILE A 99 -22.61 -17.69 -3.65
CA ILE A 99 -22.69 -17.44 -5.09
C ILE A 99 -21.37 -17.85 -5.77
N THR A 100 -20.23 -17.47 -5.19
CA THR A 100 -18.91 -17.68 -5.83
C THR A 100 -18.14 -18.89 -5.31
N GLY A 101 -18.61 -19.55 -4.25
CA GLY A 101 -17.89 -20.63 -3.55
C GLY A 101 -16.57 -20.20 -2.91
N ARG A 102 -16.26 -18.88 -2.89
CA ARG A 102 -14.98 -18.38 -2.39
C ARG A 102 -14.94 -18.44 -0.86
N GLN A 103 -13.90 -19.09 -0.37
CA GLN A 103 -13.65 -19.24 1.06
C GLN A 103 -12.84 -18.05 1.59
N SER A 104 -13.29 -17.47 2.69
CA SER A 104 -12.63 -16.36 3.38
C SER A 104 -12.70 -16.54 4.89
N VAL A 105 -11.79 -15.90 5.62
CA VAL A 105 -11.85 -15.79 7.08
C VAL A 105 -11.97 -14.33 7.46
N LEU A 106 -12.89 -14.02 8.38
CA LEU A 106 -13.08 -12.71 8.97
C LEU A 106 -12.60 -12.73 10.42
N VAL A 107 -11.97 -11.65 10.86
CA VAL A 107 -11.70 -11.38 12.28
C VAL A 107 -12.22 -9.98 12.62
N PRO A 108 -12.78 -9.76 13.83
CA PRO A 108 -13.08 -8.41 14.29
C PRO A 108 -11.84 -7.51 14.23
N TYR A 109 -12.02 -6.26 13.83
CA TYR A 109 -10.94 -5.27 13.92
C TYR A 109 -10.77 -4.83 15.38
N GLU A 110 -9.63 -5.18 15.97
CA GLU A 110 -9.21 -4.68 17.27
C GLU A 110 -8.21 -3.52 17.08
N PRO A 111 -8.37 -2.38 17.77
CA PRO A 111 -7.39 -1.29 17.74
C PRO A 111 -5.99 -1.76 18.19
N PRO A 112 -4.90 -1.13 17.69
CA PRO A 112 -3.54 -1.42 18.15
C PRO A 112 -3.40 -1.23 19.66
N GLN A 113 -2.59 -2.07 20.31
CA GLN A 113 -2.25 -1.90 21.73
C GLN A 113 -1.43 -0.63 21.93
N VAL A 114 -1.52 -0.04 23.13
CA VAL A 114 -0.78 1.18 23.51
C VAL A 114 0.72 0.99 23.25
N GLY A 115 1.34 1.93 22.54
CA GLY A 115 2.74 1.85 22.10
C GLY A 115 2.96 1.16 20.76
N THR A 116 1.91 0.68 20.07
CA THR A 116 1.99 0.11 18.72
C THR A 116 1.12 0.88 17.72
N GLU A 117 1.52 0.88 16.45
CA GLU A 117 0.78 1.55 15.37
C GLU A 117 -0.01 0.57 14.46
N PHE A 118 -0.05 -0.71 14.82
CA PHE A 118 -0.57 -1.78 13.96
C PHE A 118 -1.26 -2.87 14.80
N THR A 119 -2.35 -3.41 14.24
CA THR A 119 -2.99 -4.63 14.76
C THR A 119 -2.31 -5.83 14.10
N THR A 120 -2.01 -6.90 14.84
CA THR A 120 -1.39 -8.11 14.26
C THR A 120 -2.41 -9.24 14.23
N VAL A 121 -2.62 -9.85 13.06
CA VAL A 121 -3.45 -11.06 12.91
C VAL A 121 -2.54 -12.24 12.62
N LEU A 122 -2.71 -13.33 13.37
CA LEU A 122 -1.93 -14.55 13.23
C LEU A 122 -2.63 -15.48 12.25
N TYR A 123 -2.10 -15.63 11.04
CA TYR A 123 -2.66 -16.51 10.01
C TYR A 123 -1.87 -17.82 9.88
N ASN A 124 -2.54 -18.91 9.52
CA ASN A 124 -1.90 -20.20 9.24
C ASN A 124 -2.39 -20.68 7.87
N PHE A 125 -1.48 -21.18 7.03
CA PHE A 125 -1.81 -21.66 5.68
C PHE A 125 -1.73 -23.18 5.62
N MET A 126 -2.87 -23.83 5.38
CA MET A 126 -3.07 -25.25 5.70
C MET A 126 -2.82 -26.22 4.53
N CYS A 127 -2.12 -25.77 3.49
CA CYS A 127 -1.73 -26.59 2.34
C CYS A 127 -0.49 -26.00 1.66
N ASN A 128 0.46 -26.84 1.21
CA ASN A 128 1.62 -26.37 0.45
C ASN A 128 1.19 -25.90 -0.95
N SER A 129 1.84 -24.86 -1.48
CA SER A 129 1.56 -24.37 -2.82
C SER A 129 1.83 -25.42 -3.90
N SER A 130 2.68 -26.41 -3.63
CA SER A 130 3.02 -27.52 -4.53
C SER A 130 2.02 -28.69 -4.53
N CYS A 131 1.00 -28.70 -3.67
CA CYS A 131 0.10 -29.84 -3.53
C CYS A 131 -0.76 -30.09 -4.78
N VAL A 132 -0.64 -31.29 -5.35
CA VAL A 132 -1.53 -31.81 -6.39
C VAL A 132 -2.97 -31.91 -5.86
N GLY A 133 -3.96 -31.63 -6.70
CA GLY A 133 -5.37 -31.59 -6.31
C GLY A 133 -5.79 -30.38 -5.46
N GLY A 134 -4.88 -29.42 -5.21
CA GLY A 134 -5.19 -28.14 -4.57
C GLY A 134 -4.64 -26.98 -5.40
N MET A 135 -3.72 -26.20 -4.81
CA MET A 135 -3.03 -25.11 -5.53
C MET A 135 -2.22 -25.58 -6.74
N ASN A 136 -1.64 -26.79 -6.72
CA ASN A 136 -0.89 -27.41 -7.82
C ASN A 136 0.15 -26.48 -8.48
N ARG A 137 1.03 -25.87 -7.66
CA ARG A 137 2.09 -24.91 -8.04
C ARG A 137 1.59 -23.59 -8.65
N ARG A 138 0.27 -23.34 -8.66
CA ARG A 138 -0.32 -22.08 -9.15
C ARG A 138 -0.12 -20.97 -8.10
N PRO A 139 0.43 -19.80 -8.45
CA PRO A 139 0.64 -18.72 -7.49
C PRO A 139 -0.69 -18.12 -7.04
N ILE A 140 -0.79 -17.78 -5.76
CA ILE A 140 -1.98 -17.18 -5.15
C ILE A 140 -1.69 -15.77 -4.64
N LEU A 141 -2.70 -14.90 -4.71
CA LEU A 141 -2.76 -13.64 -3.98
C LEU A 141 -3.66 -13.81 -2.77
N ILE A 142 -3.25 -13.27 -1.63
CA ILE A 142 -4.12 -13.09 -0.48
C ILE A 142 -4.65 -11.67 -0.55
N ILE A 143 -5.96 -11.52 -0.73
CA ILE A 143 -6.65 -10.25 -0.65
C ILE A 143 -7.04 -10.06 0.82
N VAL A 144 -6.55 -8.98 1.43
CA VAL A 144 -6.97 -8.54 2.76
C VAL A 144 -7.80 -7.27 2.62
N THR A 145 -9.03 -7.32 3.09
CA THR A 145 -9.96 -6.19 3.13
C THR A 145 -10.26 -5.78 4.56
N LEU A 146 -10.43 -4.48 4.76
CA LEU A 146 -11.05 -3.90 5.93
C LEU A 146 -12.48 -3.53 5.52
N GLU A 147 -13.47 -4.07 6.21
CA GLU A 147 -14.89 -3.97 5.88
C GLU A 147 -15.69 -3.42 7.07
N THR A 148 -16.81 -2.73 6.80
CA THR A 148 -17.83 -2.48 7.83
C THR A 148 -18.56 -3.77 8.18
N ARG A 149 -19.35 -3.75 9.26
CA ARG A 149 -20.24 -4.86 9.62
C ARG A 149 -21.19 -5.27 8.49
N ASP A 150 -21.59 -4.30 7.66
CA ASP A 150 -22.51 -4.48 6.52
C ASP A 150 -21.79 -4.90 5.22
N GLY A 151 -20.48 -5.20 5.29
CA GLY A 151 -19.68 -5.66 4.14
C GLY A 151 -19.14 -4.56 3.23
N GLN A 152 -19.30 -3.27 3.58
CA GLN A 152 -18.72 -2.18 2.77
C GLN A 152 -17.20 -2.15 2.92
N VAL A 153 -16.46 -2.24 1.81
CA VAL A 153 -14.99 -2.25 1.82
C VAL A 153 -14.42 -0.85 2.08
N LEU A 154 -13.89 -0.63 3.29
CA LEU A 154 -13.17 0.58 3.71
C LEU A 154 -11.72 0.61 3.20
N GLY A 155 -11.14 -0.55 2.93
CA GLY A 155 -9.78 -0.64 2.40
C GLY A 155 -9.45 -2.03 1.86
N ARG A 156 -8.57 -2.08 0.87
CA ARG A 156 -8.08 -3.33 0.27
C ARG A 156 -6.57 -3.29 0.06
N ARG A 157 -5.89 -4.37 0.43
CA ARG A 157 -4.49 -4.64 0.09
C ARG A 157 -4.34 -6.11 -0.30
N CYS A 158 -3.27 -6.44 -1.00
CA CYS A 158 -2.96 -7.82 -1.34
C CYS A 158 -1.44 -8.05 -1.35
N PHE A 159 -1.06 -9.31 -1.22
CA PHE A 159 0.31 -9.81 -1.35
C PHE A 159 0.28 -11.21 -1.96
N GLU A 160 1.36 -11.62 -2.63
CA GLU A 160 1.49 -13.00 -3.11
C GLU A 160 1.91 -13.93 -1.96
N ALA A 161 1.40 -15.16 -1.91
CA ALA A 161 1.79 -16.13 -0.90
C ALA A 161 2.33 -17.43 -1.52
N ARG A 162 3.43 -17.94 -0.96
CA ARG A 162 4.07 -19.21 -1.34
C ARG A 162 4.31 -20.06 -0.09
N ILE A 163 3.48 -21.10 0.07
CA ILE A 163 3.56 -22.04 1.17
C ILE A 163 4.54 -23.15 0.76
N CYS A 164 5.68 -23.23 1.43
CA CYS A 164 6.82 -24.07 1.04
C CYS A 164 7.65 -24.52 2.26
N ALA A 165 8.37 -25.63 2.13
CA ALA A 165 9.17 -26.19 3.22
C ALA A 165 10.36 -25.30 3.64
N CYS A 166 10.95 -24.54 2.70
CA CYS A 166 12.17 -23.76 2.93
C CYS A 166 11.99 -22.28 2.50
N PRO A 167 11.23 -21.46 3.26
CA PRO A 167 10.91 -20.07 2.89
C PRO A 167 12.11 -19.21 2.48
N GLY A 168 13.23 -19.30 3.21
CA GLY A 168 14.42 -18.49 2.91
C GLY A 168 15.12 -18.86 1.60
N ARG A 169 15.12 -20.15 1.23
CA ARG A 169 15.67 -20.63 -0.04
C ARG A 169 14.80 -20.17 -1.20
N ASP A 170 13.49 -20.43 -1.11
CA ASP A 170 12.54 -20.10 -2.16
C ASP A 170 12.42 -18.58 -2.37
N ARG A 171 12.48 -17.78 -1.29
CA ARG A 171 12.58 -16.31 -1.37
C ARG A 171 13.83 -15.87 -2.13
N LYS A 172 15.01 -16.36 -1.72
CA LYS A 172 16.27 -15.99 -2.38
C LYS A 172 16.27 -16.37 -3.86
N ALA A 173 15.74 -17.56 -4.21
CA ALA A 173 15.67 -18.00 -5.60
C ALA A 173 14.75 -17.11 -6.46
N ASP A 174 13.57 -16.73 -5.96
CA ASP A 174 12.65 -15.84 -6.67
C ASP A 174 13.23 -14.40 -6.78
N GLU A 175 13.92 -13.89 -5.73
CA GLU A 175 14.64 -12.60 -5.72
C GLU A 175 15.89 -12.60 -6.64
N ASP A 176 16.63 -13.70 -6.72
CA ASP A 176 17.74 -13.87 -7.67
C ASP A 176 17.21 -13.94 -9.12
N SER A 177 16.03 -14.53 -9.33
CA SER A 177 15.40 -14.63 -10.65
C SER A 177 14.98 -13.27 -11.21
N ILE A 178 14.37 -12.40 -10.40
CA ILE A 178 13.92 -11.08 -10.88
C ILE A 178 15.11 -10.16 -11.19
N ARG A 179 16.17 -10.19 -10.34
CA ARG A 179 17.40 -9.43 -10.58
C ARG A 179 18.14 -9.90 -11.84
N LYS A 180 18.20 -11.21 -12.09
CA LYS A 180 18.78 -11.75 -13.34
C LYS A 180 17.98 -11.36 -14.57
N GLN A 181 16.64 -11.33 -14.49
CA GLN A 181 15.80 -10.86 -15.60
C GLN A 181 16.10 -9.40 -15.95
N GLN A 182 16.13 -8.52 -14.95
CA GLN A 182 16.44 -7.09 -15.11
C GLN A 182 17.82 -6.85 -15.78
N VAL A 183 18.84 -7.62 -15.41
CA VAL A 183 20.19 -7.52 -16.03
C VAL A 183 20.23 -8.13 -17.44
N SER A 184 19.46 -9.20 -17.70
CA SER A 184 19.53 -9.93 -18.98
C SER A 184 18.89 -9.20 -20.16
N ASP A 185 17.98 -8.24 -19.93
CA ASP A 185 17.48 -7.33 -20.96
C ASP A 185 18.50 -6.23 -21.32
N SER A 186 19.48 -5.95 -20.44
CA SER A 186 20.52 -4.92 -20.67
C SER A 186 21.68 -5.38 -21.57
N THR A 187 21.80 -6.67 -21.89
CA THR A 187 23.01 -7.25 -22.54
C THR A 187 22.75 -8.01 -23.85
N LYS A 188 21.56 -7.87 -24.45
CA LYS A 188 21.16 -8.61 -25.67
C LYS A 188 21.23 -7.82 -26.99
N ASN A 189 22.13 -6.84 -27.07
CA ASN A 189 22.60 -6.26 -28.32
C ASN A 189 24.14 -6.36 -28.36
N GLY A 190 24.65 -7.45 -28.92
CA GLY A 190 26.08 -7.79 -28.87
C GLY A 190 26.44 -9.02 -29.71
N ASP A 191 26.40 -8.83 -31.02
CA ASP A 191 27.00 -9.65 -32.08
C ASP A 191 26.56 -11.11 -32.33
N ALA A 192 26.77 -11.51 -33.59
CA ALA A 192 26.21 -12.70 -34.21
C ALA A 192 27.24 -13.79 -34.44
N PHE A 193 26.82 -15.05 -34.32
CA PHE A 193 27.37 -16.11 -35.17
C PHE A 193 26.26 -17.02 -35.71
N ARG A 194 26.46 -17.49 -36.93
CA ARG A 194 25.47 -18.20 -37.76
C ARG A 194 25.41 -19.69 -37.39
N GLN A 195 24.21 -20.27 -37.38
CA GLN A 195 23.87 -21.31 -38.36
C GLN A 195 22.35 -21.51 -38.50
N ASN A 196 21.96 -22.17 -39.58
CA ASN A 196 20.62 -22.14 -40.19
C ASN A 196 19.92 -23.50 -40.03
N THR A 197 18.61 -23.51 -39.74
CA THR A 197 17.65 -24.45 -40.38
C THR A 197 16.18 -24.06 -40.11
N HIS A 198 15.48 -23.78 -41.21
CA HIS A 198 14.03 -23.80 -41.48
C HIS A 198 13.03 -24.24 -40.40
N GLY A 199 11.91 -23.50 -40.28
CA GLY A 199 10.60 -24.12 -39.98
C GLY A 199 9.50 -23.23 -39.39
N ILE A 200 8.49 -22.93 -40.21
CA ILE A 200 7.11 -22.53 -39.83
C ILE A 200 6.93 -21.13 -39.20
N GLN A 201 6.40 -20.22 -40.03
CA GLN A 201 5.81 -18.95 -39.60
C GLN A 201 4.46 -19.17 -38.92
N MET A 202 4.21 -18.47 -37.81
CA MET A 202 2.85 -18.17 -37.36
C MET A 202 2.73 -16.69 -37.00
N THR A 203 1.82 -16.00 -37.67
CA THR A 203 1.61 -14.55 -37.57
C THR A 203 1.02 -14.18 -36.22
N SER A 204 1.85 -13.67 -35.32
CA SER A 204 1.39 -12.98 -34.10
C SER A 204 1.66 -11.49 -34.24
N ILE A 205 0.57 -10.71 -34.19
CA ILE A 205 0.57 -9.26 -34.35
C ILE A 205 1.45 -8.66 -33.25
N LYS A 206 2.60 -8.09 -33.66
CA LYS A 206 3.45 -7.31 -32.75
C LYS A 206 2.69 -6.09 -32.28
N LYS A 207 2.09 -6.14 -31.09
CA LYS A 207 1.81 -4.92 -30.33
C LYS A 207 3.14 -4.20 -30.15
N ARG A 208 3.34 -3.07 -30.83
CA ARG A 208 4.43 -2.13 -30.56
C ARG A 208 4.41 -1.84 -29.06
N ARG A 209 5.43 -2.32 -28.33
CA ARG A 209 5.76 -1.72 -27.02
C ARG A 209 6.10 -0.25 -27.29
N SER A 210 5.73 0.64 -26.39
CA SER A 210 6.19 2.03 -26.52
C SER A 210 7.72 2.04 -26.38
N PRO A 211 8.43 2.99 -27.02
CA PRO A 211 9.89 3.05 -26.90
C PRO A 211 10.39 3.56 -25.53
N ASP A 212 9.49 3.92 -24.63
CA ASP A 212 9.74 4.86 -23.51
C ASP A 212 9.91 4.16 -22.14
N ASP A 213 9.94 2.82 -22.11
CA ASP A 213 10.21 2.00 -20.92
C ASP A 213 11.73 1.87 -20.62
N GLU A 214 12.57 2.82 -21.07
CA GLU A 214 14.02 2.81 -20.80
C GLU A 214 14.32 3.33 -19.38
N LEU A 215 14.76 2.43 -18.49
CA LEU A 215 15.06 2.78 -17.09
C LEU A 215 16.44 3.45 -16.97
N LEU A 216 16.46 4.78 -17.02
CA LEU A 216 17.66 5.59 -16.83
C LEU A 216 17.92 5.91 -15.34
N TYR A 217 19.19 5.82 -14.93
CA TYR A 217 19.63 6.17 -13.57
C TYR A 217 20.31 7.53 -13.52
N LEU A 218 19.82 8.43 -12.67
CA LEU A 218 20.43 9.73 -12.41
C LEU A 218 21.13 9.74 -11.03
N PRO A 219 22.47 9.74 -10.93
CA PRO A 219 23.16 9.84 -9.66
C PRO A 219 23.04 11.27 -9.09
N VAL A 220 22.43 11.41 -7.91
CA VAL A 220 22.22 12.70 -7.24
C VAL A 220 23.02 12.76 -5.94
N ARG A 221 23.78 13.84 -5.74
CA ARG A 221 24.50 14.13 -4.48
C ARG A 221 23.69 15.13 -3.65
N GLY A 222 23.49 14.80 -2.37
CA GLY A 222 22.74 15.63 -1.42
C GLY A 222 21.27 15.22 -1.30
N ARG A 223 20.79 15.12 -0.07
CA ARG A 223 19.46 14.55 0.24
C ARG A 223 18.31 15.46 -0.18
N GLU A 224 18.42 16.76 0.05
CA GLU A 224 17.37 17.73 -0.31
C GLU A 224 17.17 17.79 -1.84
N THR A 225 18.26 17.80 -2.60
CA THR A 225 18.25 17.73 -4.07
C THR A 225 17.59 16.44 -4.57
N TYR A 226 17.91 15.30 -3.95
CA TYR A 226 17.28 14.02 -4.26
C TYR A 226 15.77 14.04 -3.96
N GLU A 227 15.36 14.54 -2.78
CA GLU A 227 13.94 14.60 -2.40
C GLU A 227 13.13 15.58 -3.28
N MET A 228 13.76 16.65 -3.80
CA MET A 228 13.15 17.54 -4.80
C MET A 228 12.97 16.83 -6.15
N LEU A 229 14.03 16.21 -6.67
CA LEU A 229 13.99 15.51 -7.96
C LEU A 229 13.03 14.31 -7.95
N LEU A 230 12.95 13.58 -6.83
CA LEU A 230 12.00 12.50 -6.63
C LEU A 230 10.55 13.00 -6.70
N LYS A 231 10.22 14.11 -6.03
CA LYS A 231 8.88 14.73 -6.12
C LYS A 231 8.52 15.16 -7.54
N ILE A 232 9.47 15.70 -8.29
CA ILE A 232 9.27 16.07 -9.71
C ILE A 232 8.97 14.81 -10.54
N LYS A 233 9.79 13.76 -10.38
CA LYS A 233 9.64 12.47 -11.08
C LYS A 233 8.28 11.82 -10.80
N GLU A 234 7.89 11.70 -9.53
CA GLU A 234 6.58 11.15 -9.13
C GLU A 234 5.39 12.00 -9.63
N SER A 235 5.56 13.32 -9.72
CA SER A 235 4.52 14.23 -10.24
C SER A 235 4.35 14.10 -11.76
N LEU A 236 5.45 13.94 -12.51
CA LEU A 236 5.41 13.69 -13.95
C LEU A 236 4.75 12.34 -14.27
N GLU A 237 5.11 11.28 -13.52
CA GLU A 237 4.45 9.98 -13.63
C GLU A 237 2.95 10.08 -13.33
N LEU A 238 2.55 10.76 -12.26
CA LEU A 238 1.14 10.93 -11.91
C LEU A 238 0.34 11.67 -12.98
N MET A 239 0.91 12.70 -13.62
CA MET A 239 0.23 13.46 -14.68
C MET A 239 -0.12 12.61 -15.91
N GLN A 240 0.62 11.54 -16.20
CA GLN A 240 0.30 10.62 -17.31
C GLN A 240 -1.00 9.83 -17.08
N TYR A 241 -1.45 9.71 -15.82
CA TYR A 241 -2.67 8.97 -15.46
C TYR A 241 -3.89 9.88 -15.19
N LEU A 242 -3.74 11.21 -15.30
CA LEU A 242 -4.84 12.14 -15.06
C LEU A 242 -5.73 12.29 -16.31
N PRO A 243 -7.08 12.26 -16.18
CA PRO A 243 -7.98 12.55 -17.29
C PRO A 243 -7.79 13.97 -17.85
N GLN A 244 -7.88 14.13 -19.17
CA GLN A 244 -7.63 15.41 -19.85
C GLN A 244 -8.51 16.57 -19.34
N HIS A 245 -9.80 16.31 -19.07
CA HIS A 245 -10.70 17.32 -18.50
C HIS A 245 -10.22 17.88 -17.15
N THR A 246 -9.57 17.03 -16.33
CA THR A 246 -9.01 17.44 -15.04
C THR A 246 -7.80 18.35 -15.24
N ILE A 247 -6.95 18.04 -16.22
CA ILE A 247 -5.78 18.84 -16.60
C ILE A 247 -6.21 20.22 -17.13
N GLU A 248 -7.24 20.27 -17.97
CA GLU A 248 -7.81 21.52 -18.50
C GLU A 248 -8.44 22.38 -17.40
N THR A 249 -9.18 21.76 -16.47
CA THR A 249 -9.76 22.45 -15.30
C THR A 249 -8.65 23.11 -14.45
N TYR A 250 -7.55 22.40 -14.17
CA TYR A 250 -6.41 22.96 -13.45
C TYR A 250 -5.72 24.09 -14.22
N ARG A 251 -5.59 23.99 -15.56
CA ARG A 251 -5.04 25.08 -16.39
C ARG A 251 -5.91 26.33 -16.35
N GLN A 252 -7.22 26.20 -16.48
CA GLN A 252 -8.14 27.32 -16.37
C GLN A 252 -8.07 27.98 -14.98
N GLN A 253 -7.98 27.19 -13.91
CA GLN A 253 -7.84 27.71 -12.55
C GLN A 253 -6.52 28.50 -12.36
N GLN A 254 -5.40 28.02 -12.91
CA GLN A 254 -4.13 28.77 -12.88
C GLN A 254 -4.19 30.07 -13.70
N GLN A 255 -4.82 30.05 -14.88
CA GLN A 255 -5.00 31.26 -15.69
C GLN A 255 -5.87 32.30 -14.97
N GLN A 256 -6.97 31.89 -14.32
CA GLN A 256 -7.81 32.78 -13.52
C GLN A 256 -7.03 33.38 -12.33
N GLN A 257 -6.24 32.58 -11.61
CA GLN A 257 -5.39 33.08 -10.52
C GLN A 257 -4.35 34.09 -11.02
N HIS A 258 -3.72 33.83 -12.17
CA HIS A 258 -2.76 34.74 -12.78
C HIS A 258 -3.41 36.06 -13.20
N GLN A 259 -4.56 36.01 -13.88
CA GLN A 259 -5.30 37.19 -14.32
C GLN A 259 -5.79 38.04 -13.13
N HIS A 260 -6.24 37.40 -12.05
CA HIS A 260 -6.62 38.05 -10.80
C HIS A 260 -5.41 38.69 -10.09
N LEU A 261 -4.22 38.11 -10.19
CA LEU A 261 -2.99 38.70 -9.67
C LEU A 261 -2.56 39.94 -10.47
N LEU A 262 -2.69 39.90 -11.80
CA LEU A 262 -2.40 41.04 -12.68
C LEU A 262 -3.33 42.24 -12.40
N GLN A 263 -4.65 42.02 -12.34
CA GLN A 263 -5.61 43.09 -12.01
C GLN A 263 -5.29 43.77 -10.67
N LYS A 264 -4.83 43.00 -9.68
CA LYS A 264 -4.44 43.51 -8.36
C LYS A 264 -3.16 44.36 -8.38
N GLN A 265 -2.27 44.15 -9.36
CA GLN A 265 -1.12 45.05 -9.60
C GLN A 265 -1.55 46.32 -10.35
N THR A 266 -2.42 46.21 -11.36
CA THR A 266 -2.84 47.37 -12.16
C THR A 266 -3.60 48.41 -11.32
N SER A 267 -4.39 47.99 -10.34
CA SER A 267 -5.13 48.90 -9.44
C SER A 267 -4.25 49.66 -8.44
N MET A 268 -2.97 49.32 -8.31
CA MET A 268 -2.02 49.97 -7.38
C MET A 268 -1.09 50.98 -8.06
N GLN A 269 -1.10 51.10 -9.39
CA GLN A 269 -0.24 52.05 -10.13
C GLN A 269 -0.95 53.34 -10.60
N SER A 270 -2.27 53.44 -10.45
CA SER A 270 -3.04 54.62 -10.87
C SER A 270 -3.18 55.69 -9.77
N GLN A 271 -2.07 56.15 -9.19
CA GLN A 271 -2.02 57.41 -8.43
C GLN A 271 -0.59 57.95 -8.30
N SER A 272 -0.17 58.79 -9.24
CA SER A 272 0.99 59.67 -9.08
C SER A 272 0.78 60.98 -9.85
N SER A 273 0.73 62.09 -9.12
CA SER A 273 0.62 63.43 -9.69
C SER A 273 1.29 64.43 -8.74
N TYR A 274 2.52 64.84 -9.12
CA TYR A 274 3.36 65.93 -8.60
C TYR A 274 3.70 66.00 -7.10
N GLY A 275 5.00 66.11 -6.79
CA GLY A 275 5.49 66.44 -5.45
C GLY A 275 6.99 66.22 -5.29
N ASN A 276 7.79 67.28 -5.38
CA ASN A 276 9.25 67.24 -5.35
C ASN A 276 9.80 67.41 -3.93
N SER A 277 10.64 66.49 -3.41
CA SER A 277 11.71 66.75 -2.42
C SER A 277 12.40 65.47 -1.92
N SER A 278 13.72 65.51 -1.72
CA SER A 278 14.53 64.41 -1.14
C SER A 278 14.79 64.60 0.37
N PRO A 279 14.97 63.51 1.13
CA PRO A 279 15.72 63.54 2.40
C PRO A 279 16.92 62.56 2.41
N PRO A 280 17.98 62.82 3.20
CA PRO A 280 19.18 61.98 3.27
C PRO A 280 19.09 60.83 4.29
N LEU A 281 20.11 59.97 4.27
CA LEU A 281 20.19 58.66 4.91
C LEU A 281 20.03 58.63 6.44
N ASN A 282 19.47 57.53 6.95
CA ASN A 282 20.08 56.83 8.09
C ASN A 282 19.90 55.30 8.04
N LYS A 283 20.78 54.57 8.72
CA LYS A 283 20.97 53.10 8.68
C LYS A 283 19.72 52.33 9.18
N MET A 284 19.39 51.11 8.74
CA MET A 284 20.18 49.88 8.93
C MET A 284 19.51 48.63 8.28
N ASN A 285 20.34 47.67 7.85
CA ASN A 285 20.09 46.23 7.57
C ASN A 285 18.70 45.72 7.12
N SER A 286 18.63 45.25 5.87
CA SER A 286 17.94 43.98 5.57
C SER A 286 18.45 43.34 4.27
N MET A 287 19.03 42.13 4.36
CA MET A 287 19.34 41.33 3.17
C MET A 287 18.14 40.43 2.82
N ASN A 288 17.70 40.56 1.57
CA ASN A 288 16.68 39.78 0.88
C ASN A 288 16.49 38.34 1.40
N LYS A 289 15.28 38.03 1.87
CA LYS A 289 14.74 36.67 1.87
C LYS A 289 13.42 36.64 1.11
N LEU A 290 13.29 35.64 0.24
CA LEU A 290 12.09 35.34 -0.54
C LEU A 290 10.89 35.02 0.38
N PRO A 291 9.64 35.31 -0.02
CA PRO A 291 8.47 35.07 0.81
C PRO A 291 8.22 33.57 1.04
N SER A 292 7.89 33.22 2.28
CA SER A 292 7.62 31.84 2.70
C SER A 292 6.21 31.36 2.30
N VAL A 293 6.10 30.09 1.91
CA VAL A 293 4.83 29.44 1.54
C VAL A 293 4.04 29.08 2.80
N SER A 294 3.31 30.04 3.37
CA SER A 294 2.51 29.84 4.60
C SER A 294 1.28 30.75 4.72
N GLN A 295 0.51 30.92 3.63
CA GLN A 295 -0.76 31.70 3.64
C GLN A 295 -1.93 31.06 2.86
N LEU A 296 -1.96 29.73 2.72
CA LEU A 296 -3.19 29.00 2.42
C LEU A 296 -3.54 28.07 3.59
N ILE A 297 -4.39 28.59 4.48
CA ILE A 297 -5.42 27.92 5.30
C ILE A 297 -5.96 29.01 6.23
N ASN A 298 -7.20 29.45 6.02
CA ASN A 298 -7.91 30.30 6.96
C ASN A 298 -9.41 29.93 6.96
N PRO A 299 -9.87 29.17 7.95
CA PRO A 299 -11.26 29.12 8.35
C PRO A 299 -11.43 29.83 9.71
N GLN A 300 -11.89 31.08 9.69
CA GLN A 300 -12.21 31.88 10.88
C GLN A 300 -13.70 32.23 10.88
N GLN A 301 -14.32 32.15 12.07
CA GLN A 301 -15.75 32.26 12.45
C GLN A 301 -16.37 30.89 12.80
N ARG A 302 -16.99 30.63 13.96
CA ARG A 302 -17.32 31.38 15.20
C ARG A 302 -17.39 30.34 16.35
N ASN A 303 -17.35 30.61 17.65
CA ASN A 303 -17.35 31.83 18.50
C ASN A 303 -16.36 31.63 19.68
N ALA A 304 -16.26 32.60 20.61
CA ALA A 304 -15.69 32.42 21.95
C ALA A 304 -16.77 32.52 23.04
N LEU A 305 -16.57 31.89 24.20
CA LEU A 305 -17.07 32.28 25.53
C LEU A 305 -16.49 31.32 26.59
N THR A 306 -15.65 31.84 27.50
CA THR A 306 -15.29 31.22 28.77
C THR A 306 -15.93 32.01 29.91
N PRO A 307 -16.08 31.41 31.10
CA PRO A 307 -15.44 32.04 32.25
C PRO A 307 -14.70 31.07 33.20
N THR A 308 -13.95 31.71 34.08
CA THR A 308 -12.87 31.29 34.97
C THR A 308 -13.23 30.54 36.27
N THR A 309 -12.19 29.85 36.79
CA THR A 309 -11.79 29.68 38.22
C THR A 309 -12.46 28.66 39.16
N ILE A 310 -11.63 28.19 40.12
CA ILE A 310 -11.74 27.05 41.05
C ILE A 310 -12.18 27.53 42.46
N PRO A 311 -12.50 26.66 43.47
CA PRO A 311 -11.44 26.08 44.31
C PRO A 311 -11.66 24.64 44.87
N ASP A 312 -10.55 24.06 45.34
CA ASP A 312 -10.29 23.02 46.38
C ASP A 312 -11.33 22.00 46.89
N GLY A 313 -10.82 20.82 47.32
CA GLY A 313 -11.47 20.02 48.38
C GLY A 313 -11.18 18.51 48.50
N MET A 314 -9.98 18.13 48.98
CA MET A 314 -9.64 16.93 49.80
C MET A 314 -10.52 15.65 49.82
N GLY A 315 -9.86 14.46 49.77
CA GLY A 315 -10.46 13.21 50.31
C GLY A 315 -9.71 11.92 49.95
N ALA A 316 -8.91 11.37 50.87
CA ALA A 316 -8.26 10.05 50.70
C ALA A 316 -9.13 8.91 51.26
N ASN A 317 -9.07 7.68 50.68
CA ASN A 317 -8.44 6.51 51.35
C ASN A 317 -8.58 5.16 50.61
N SER A 318 -7.43 4.48 50.44
CA SER A 318 -7.15 3.07 50.81
C SER A 318 -7.95 1.84 50.27
N LYS A 319 -7.17 0.76 50.06
CA LYS A 319 -7.53 -0.69 50.02
C LYS A 319 -8.26 -1.24 48.78
N LYS A 320 -8.22 -2.55 48.46
CA LYS A 320 -7.25 -3.68 48.64
C LYS A 320 -7.95 -4.94 48.06
N GLU A 321 -7.22 -5.87 47.44
CA GLU A 321 -7.70 -7.22 47.01
C GLU A 321 -8.80 -7.17 45.90
N ILE A 322 -8.93 -8.14 44.98
CA ILE A 322 -8.27 -9.44 44.73
C ILE A 322 -7.65 -9.43 43.32
#